data_AF-A0A956HG13-F1
#
_entry.id   AF-A0A956HG13-F1
#
_cell.length_a   1.000
_cell.length_b   1.000
_cell.length_c   1.000
_cell.angle_alpha   90.00
_cell.angle_beta   90.00
_cell.angle_gamma   90.00
#
_symmetry.space_group_name_H-M   'P 1'
#
loop_
_entity.id
_entity.type
_entity.pdbx_description
1 polymer ?
#
loop_
_entity_poly.entity_id
_entity_poly.type
_entity_poly.pdbx_seq_one_letter_code
_entity_poly.pdbx_strand_id
1 'polypeptide(L)'
;MSDAGSSRANDPARSAKILEQLEQRERLEATVRLAGSVAHDMNNILGAVMGIAELLKAEVPDGHPWSEDLGSILDVSLRGRTLVRELVERVREHKLQKNRVRLDKAVRQVAGLLKRVIPANVRLELDAPPETLPEVNGDPVQLGQTLMNLCQNAVEAMRDDGGTLALAVEHVPPGPDDPARDSLGVVRLTIRDTGSGMDEATLARAFQPYFTTKSKSEESMT
;
A
#
# COMPACT_ATOMS: atom_id res chain seq x y z
N MET A 1 -2.40 3.35 54.61
CA MET A 1 -1.93 4.60 53.99
C MET A 1 -0.47 4.38 53.66
N SER A 2 0.08 4.55 52.46
CA SER A 2 -0.42 4.97 51.15
C SER A 2 0.84 5.03 50.28
N ASP A 3 1.13 4.02 49.46
CA ASP A 3 2.12 4.20 48.38
C ASP A 3 2.02 3.09 47.31
N ALA A 4 1.04 3.23 46.42
CA ALA A 4 0.87 2.35 45.26
C ALA A 4 0.42 3.15 44.02
N GLY A 5 0.82 4.42 43.95
CA GLY A 5 0.29 5.38 42.98
C GLY A 5 1.22 5.76 41.82
N SER A 6 2.53 5.51 41.89
CA SER A 6 3.46 6.24 41.00
C SER A 6 4.16 5.43 39.90
N SER A 7 4.04 4.10 39.85
CA SER A 7 4.83 3.27 38.91
C SER A 7 4.07 2.78 37.68
N ARG A 8 3.24 3.64 37.06
CA ARG A 8 2.55 3.32 35.77
C ARG A 8 2.88 4.28 34.62
N ALA A 9 3.78 5.23 34.83
CA ALA A 9 3.93 6.37 33.92
C ALA A 9 5.13 6.30 32.95
N ASN A 10 5.99 5.28 32.97
CA ASN A 10 7.26 5.36 32.23
C ASN A 10 7.70 4.03 31.60
N ASP A 11 6.83 3.41 30.79
CA ASP A 11 7.21 2.27 29.97
C ASP A 11 7.76 2.75 28.61
N PRO A 12 9.10 2.74 28.39
CA PRO A 12 9.73 3.31 27.20
C PRO A 12 9.31 2.62 25.90
N ALA A 13 8.93 1.33 25.95
CA ALA A 13 8.47 0.59 24.77
C ALA A 13 7.07 1.06 24.31
N ARG A 14 6.19 1.38 25.26
CA ARG A 14 4.87 1.96 24.97
C ARG A 14 5.00 3.37 24.39
N SER A 15 5.91 4.17 24.95
CA SER A 15 6.22 5.51 24.43
C SER A 15 6.80 5.45 23.01
N ALA A 16 7.72 4.52 22.73
CA ALA A 16 8.31 4.33 21.40
C ALA A 16 7.26 3.91 20.35
N LYS A 17 6.36 2.97 20.70
CA LYS A 17 5.27 2.53 19.81
C LYS A 17 4.22 3.63 19.56
N ILE A 18 3.95 4.46 20.56
CA ILE A 18 3.08 5.63 20.40
C ILE A 18 3.77 6.67 19.50
N LEU A 19 5.06 6.93 19.70
CA LEU A 19 5.86 7.81 18.84
C LEU A 19 5.89 7.33 17.38
N GLU A 20 6.09 6.04 17.15
CA GLU A 20 6.07 5.45 15.80
C GLU A 20 4.69 5.58 15.15
N GLN A 21 3.60 5.32 15.90
CA GLN A 21 2.24 5.51 15.40
C GLN A 21 1.90 6.98 15.14
N LEU A 22 2.41 7.90 15.97
CA LEU A 22 2.28 9.34 15.77
C LEU A 22 3.04 9.79 14.53
N GLU A 23 4.28 9.34 14.35
CA GLU A 23 5.09 9.64 13.17
C GLU A 23 4.44 9.10 11.89
N GLN A 24 3.89 7.88 11.95
CA GLN A 24 3.17 7.29 10.81
C GLN A 24 1.88 8.06 10.48
N ARG A 25 1.15 8.54 11.50
CA ARG A 25 -0.03 9.40 11.31
C ARG A 25 0.34 10.77 10.75
N GLU A 26 1.38 11.41 11.28
CA GLU A 26 1.87 12.70 10.79
C GLU A 26 2.34 12.61 9.35
N ARG A 27 3.04 11.53 8.98
CA ARG A 27 3.43 11.24 7.59
C ARG A 27 2.21 11.10 6.69
N LEU A 28 1.21 10.31 7.09
CA LEU A 28 -0.02 10.13 6.31
C LEU A 28 -0.80 11.45 6.16
N GLU A 29 -0.96 12.21 7.25
CA GLU A 29 -1.62 13.51 7.22
C GLU A 29 -0.86 14.52 6.36
N ALA A 30 0.47 14.51 6.39
CA ALA A 30 1.30 15.31 5.51
C ALA A 30 1.10 14.92 4.04
N THR A 31 1.04 13.62 3.72
CA THR A 31 0.73 13.13 2.36
C THR A 31 -0.66 13.56 1.91
N VAL A 32 -1.68 13.47 2.77
CA VAL A 32 -3.05 13.91 2.46
C VAL A 32 -3.12 15.43 2.25
N ARG A 33 -2.44 16.22 3.09
CA ARG A 33 -2.35 17.69 2.96
C ARG A 33 -1.65 18.09 1.66
N LEU A 34 -0.51 17.46 1.35
CA LEU A 34 0.24 17.70 0.11
C LEU A 34 -0.56 17.29 -1.14
N ALA A 35 -1.22 16.14 -1.12
CA ALA A 35 -2.08 15.72 -2.22
C ALA A 35 -3.25 16.70 -2.43
N GLY A 36 -3.82 17.23 -1.34
CA GLY A 36 -4.86 18.25 -1.41
C GLY A 36 -4.38 19.58 -2.00
N SER A 37 -3.21 20.07 -1.59
CA SER A 37 -2.65 21.32 -2.14
C SER A 37 -2.24 21.19 -3.60
N VAL A 38 -1.57 20.09 -3.96
CA VAL A 38 -1.17 19.82 -5.36
C VAL A 38 -2.41 19.67 -6.24
N ALA A 39 -3.46 18.99 -5.77
CA ALA A 39 -4.69 18.85 -6.52
C ALA A 39 -5.43 20.18 -6.72
N HIS A 40 -5.44 21.05 -5.70
CA HIS A 40 -5.96 22.39 -5.84
C HIS A 40 -5.20 23.17 -6.93
N ASP A 41 -3.88 23.12 -6.93
CA ASP A 41 -3.05 23.84 -7.91
C ASP A 41 -3.21 23.29 -9.33
N MET A 42 -3.29 21.95 -9.48
CA MET A 42 -3.59 21.33 -10.77
C MET A 42 -4.97 21.71 -11.28
N ASN A 43 -5.98 21.73 -10.41
CA ASN A 43 -7.33 22.16 -10.77
C ASN A 43 -7.38 23.65 -11.17
N ASN A 44 -6.55 24.50 -10.55
CA ASN A 44 -6.43 25.90 -10.94
C ASN A 44 -5.85 26.05 -12.36
N ILE A 45 -4.80 25.31 -12.67
CA ILE A 45 -4.20 25.31 -14.01
C ILE A 45 -5.19 24.78 -15.05
N LEU A 46 -5.81 23.62 -14.79
CA LEU A 46 -6.81 23.04 -15.68
C LEU A 46 -8.02 23.96 -15.86
N GLY A 47 -8.45 24.65 -14.79
CA GLY A 47 -9.53 25.64 -14.86
C GLY A 47 -9.17 26.84 -15.75
N ALA A 48 -7.93 27.34 -15.67
CA ALA A 48 -7.46 28.41 -16.55
C ALA A 48 -7.39 27.96 -18.02
N VAL A 49 -6.87 26.76 -18.28
CA VAL A 49 -6.82 26.17 -19.63
C VAL A 49 -8.22 25.99 -20.21
N MET A 50 -9.16 25.46 -19.43
CA MET A 50 -10.55 25.30 -19.84
C MET A 50 -11.20 26.66 -20.11
N GLY A 51 -11.02 27.65 -19.24
CA GLY A 51 -11.60 28.97 -19.43
C GLY A 51 -11.11 29.68 -20.70
N ILE A 52 -9.81 29.58 -21.01
CA ILE A 52 -9.26 30.12 -22.26
C ILE A 52 -9.85 29.37 -23.47
N ALA A 53 -9.93 28.03 -23.39
CA ALA A 53 -10.48 27.22 -24.49
C ALA A 53 -11.98 27.49 -24.72
N GLU A 54 -12.77 27.70 -23.66
CA GLU A 54 -14.19 28.08 -23.75
C GLU A 54 -14.38 29.46 -24.38
N LEU A 55 -13.58 30.46 -23.98
CA LEU A 55 -13.61 31.80 -24.57
C LEU A 55 -13.25 31.78 -26.06
N LEU A 56 -12.16 31.10 -26.42
CA LEU A 56 -11.76 30.95 -27.82
C LEU A 56 -12.83 30.21 -28.64
N LYS A 57 -13.45 29.17 -28.07
CA LYS A 57 -14.51 28.44 -28.76
C LYS A 57 -15.74 29.29 -29.01
N ALA A 58 -16.04 30.25 -28.13
CA ALA A 58 -17.14 31.19 -28.32
C ALA A 58 -16.87 32.25 -29.40
N GLU A 59 -15.60 32.57 -29.67
CA GLU A 59 -15.19 33.54 -30.69
C GLU A 59 -14.96 32.91 -32.07
N VAL A 60 -14.76 31.59 -32.13
CA VAL A 60 -14.47 30.86 -33.37
C VAL A 60 -15.79 30.47 -34.07
N PRO A 61 -15.95 30.79 -35.38
CA PRO A 61 -17.15 30.40 -36.13
C PRO A 61 -17.32 28.88 -36.26
N ASP A 62 -18.57 28.43 -36.35
CA ASP A 62 -18.90 27.04 -36.63
C ASP A 62 -18.24 26.56 -37.93
N GLY A 63 -17.57 25.40 -37.88
CA GLY A 63 -16.83 24.83 -39.02
C GLY A 63 -15.39 25.33 -39.21
N HIS A 64 -14.89 26.21 -38.33
CA HIS A 64 -13.48 26.58 -38.33
C HIS A 64 -12.60 25.38 -37.87
N PRO A 65 -11.41 25.15 -38.47
CA PRO A 65 -10.56 24.01 -38.14
C PRO A 65 -10.22 23.89 -36.65
N TRP A 66 -10.05 25.02 -35.95
CA TRP A 66 -9.72 25.04 -34.52
C TRP A 66 -10.88 24.67 -33.59
N SER A 67 -12.12 24.58 -34.08
CA SER A 67 -13.27 24.22 -33.24
C SER A 67 -13.15 22.80 -32.68
N GLU A 68 -12.62 21.86 -33.49
CA GLU A 68 -12.34 20.48 -33.06
C GLU A 68 -11.16 20.42 -32.07
N ASP A 69 -10.10 21.19 -32.33
CA ASP A 69 -8.93 21.27 -31.44
C ASP A 69 -9.31 21.84 -30.06
N LEU A 70 -10.10 22.91 -30.04
CA LEU A 70 -10.61 23.53 -28.80
C LEU A 70 -11.53 22.57 -28.02
N GLY A 71 -12.36 21.79 -28.73
CA GLY A 71 -13.13 20.71 -28.12
C GLY A 71 -12.24 19.64 -27.48
N SER A 72 -11.18 19.24 -28.17
CA SER A 72 -10.22 18.26 -27.68
C SER A 72 -9.46 18.76 -26.44
N ILE A 73 -9.07 20.03 -26.42
CA ILE A 73 -8.42 20.66 -25.25
C ILE A 73 -9.35 20.63 -24.03
N LEU A 74 -10.64 20.91 -24.21
CA LEU A 74 -11.64 20.85 -23.13
C LEU A 74 -11.81 19.43 -22.60
N ASP A 75 -11.96 18.44 -23.48
CA ASP A 75 -12.12 17.04 -23.10
C ASP A 75 -10.91 16.49 -22.35
N VAL A 76 -9.70 16.78 -22.84
CA VAL A 76 -8.46 16.36 -22.16
C VAL A 76 -8.30 17.05 -20.81
N SER A 77 -8.66 18.34 -20.70
CA SER A 77 -8.60 19.08 -19.42
C SER A 77 -9.60 18.54 -18.40
N LEU A 78 -10.83 18.21 -18.84
CA LEU A 78 -11.85 17.58 -18.03
C LEU A 78 -11.40 16.21 -17.53
N ARG A 79 -10.82 15.39 -18.40
CA ARG A 79 -10.25 14.09 -18.05
C ARG A 79 -9.11 14.24 -17.04
N GLY A 80 -8.24 15.23 -17.21
CA GLY A 80 -7.18 15.54 -16.25
C GLY A 80 -7.73 15.88 -14.86
N ARG A 81 -8.81 16.66 -14.78
CA ARG A 81 -9.48 17.01 -13.52
C ARG A 81 -10.06 15.77 -12.82
N THR A 82 -10.64 14.84 -13.58
CA THR A 82 -11.13 13.57 -13.04
C THR A 82 -9.98 12.73 -12.48
N LEU A 83 -8.85 12.61 -13.18
CA LEU A 83 -7.68 11.87 -12.69
C LEU A 83 -7.08 12.46 -11.41
N VAL A 84 -7.00 13.79 -11.31
CA VAL A 84 -6.55 14.48 -10.09
C VAL A 84 -7.49 14.18 -8.92
N ARG A 85 -8.80 14.17 -9.17
CA ARG A 85 -9.80 13.82 -8.16
C ARG A 85 -9.67 12.37 -7.70
N GLU A 86 -9.55 11.41 -8.62
CA GLU A 86 -9.36 9.99 -8.31
C GLU A 86 -8.07 9.74 -7.51
N LEU A 87 -6.99 10.47 -7.83
CA LEU A 87 -5.73 10.40 -7.07
C LEU A 87 -5.92 10.86 -5.62
N VAL A 88 -6.59 12.00 -5.41
CA VAL A 88 -6.88 12.51 -4.07
C VAL A 88 -7.84 11.60 -3.32
N GLU A 89 -8.84 11.04 -4.00
CA GLU A 89 -9.78 10.08 -3.42
C GLU A 89 -9.06 8.80 -3.00
N ARG A 90 -8.13 8.27 -3.80
CA ARG A 90 -7.27 7.13 -3.42
C ARG A 90 -6.37 7.44 -2.23
N VAL A 91 -5.86 8.66 -2.12
CA VAL A 91 -5.09 9.11 -0.96
C VAL A 91 -6.01 9.27 0.27
N ARG A 92 -7.26 9.71 0.09
CA ARG A 92 -8.26 9.91 1.16
C ARG A 92 -8.99 8.64 1.61
N GLU A 93 -9.13 7.62 0.76
CA GLU A 93 -9.83 6.35 1.03
C GLU A 93 -9.14 5.44 2.06
N HIS A 94 -8.10 5.93 2.73
CA HIS A 94 -7.49 5.30 3.91
C HIS A 94 -8.40 5.29 5.16
N LYS A 95 -9.73 5.08 5.03
CA LYS A 95 -10.57 4.64 6.14
C LYS A 95 -10.48 3.12 6.25
N LEU A 96 -9.43 2.63 6.92
CA LEU A 96 -9.31 1.22 7.33
C LEU A 96 -10.63 0.75 7.96
N GLN A 97 -11.34 -0.17 7.31
CA GLN A 97 -12.43 -0.89 7.96
C GLN A 97 -11.83 -2.01 8.80
N LYS A 98 -11.45 -1.66 10.03
CA LYS A 98 -10.87 -2.63 10.97
C LYS A 98 -11.94 -3.66 11.36
N ASN A 99 -11.78 -4.87 10.84
CA ASN A 99 -12.57 -6.04 11.17
C ASN A 99 -11.69 -7.06 11.89
N ARG A 100 -12.32 -8.07 12.52
CA ARG A 100 -11.59 -9.25 13.00
C ARG A 100 -11.27 -10.14 11.81
N VAL A 101 -9.99 -10.41 11.61
CA VAL A 101 -9.46 -11.14 10.45
C VAL A 101 -8.67 -12.35 10.92
N ARG A 102 -8.90 -13.48 10.25
CA ARG A 102 -8.13 -14.71 10.40
C ARG A 102 -7.03 -14.75 9.34
N LEU A 103 -5.78 -14.56 9.74
CA LEU A 103 -4.65 -14.48 8.81
C LEU A 103 -4.44 -15.76 8.01
N ASP A 104 -4.69 -16.93 8.60
CA ASP A 104 -4.67 -18.22 7.89
C ASP A 104 -5.64 -18.25 6.71
N LYS A 105 -6.86 -17.71 6.87
CA LYS A 105 -7.85 -17.64 5.79
C LYS A 105 -7.40 -16.72 4.67
N ALA A 106 -6.87 -15.54 5.02
CA ALA A 106 -6.36 -14.58 4.05
C ALA A 106 -5.18 -15.17 3.24
N VAL A 107 -4.22 -15.81 3.92
CA VAL A 107 -3.07 -16.44 3.25
C VAL A 107 -3.49 -17.61 2.38
N ARG A 108 -4.44 -18.45 2.82
CA ARG A 108 -4.98 -19.56 1.99
C ARG A 108 -5.69 -19.05 0.74
N GLN A 109 -6.44 -17.96 0.86
CA GLN A 109 -7.09 -17.32 -0.29
C GLN A 109 -6.07 -16.81 -1.30
N VAL A 110 -5.06 -16.06 -0.84
CA VAL A 110 -3.95 -15.57 -1.67
C VAL A 110 -3.18 -16.71 -2.32
N ALA A 111 -2.82 -17.75 -1.56
CA ALA A 111 -2.15 -18.93 -2.09
C ALA A 111 -2.99 -19.63 -3.19
N GLY A 112 -4.31 -19.68 -3.03
CA GLY A 112 -5.22 -20.21 -4.04
C GLY A 112 -5.22 -19.41 -5.35
N LEU A 113 -5.10 -18.09 -5.27
CA LEU A 113 -4.95 -17.22 -6.44
C LEU A 113 -3.57 -17.39 -7.09
N LEU A 114 -2.50 -17.38 -6.28
CA LEU A 114 -1.11 -17.53 -6.75
C LEU A 114 -0.89 -18.83 -7.50
N LYS A 115 -1.47 -19.96 -7.06
CA LYS A 115 -1.39 -21.24 -7.78
C LYS A 115 -1.81 -21.18 -9.25
N ARG A 116 -2.64 -20.20 -9.63
CA ARG A 116 -3.13 -20.03 -11.01
C ARG A 116 -2.25 -19.14 -11.87
N VAL A 117 -1.42 -18.31 -11.26
CA VAL A 117 -0.66 -17.25 -11.94
C VAL A 117 0.85 -17.38 -11.78
N ILE A 118 1.32 -18.18 -10.81
CA ILE A 118 2.74 -18.32 -10.52
C ILE A 118 3.44 -19.11 -11.64
N PRO A 119 4.66 -18.71 -12.07
CA PRO A 119 5.42 -19.41 -13.09
C PRO A 119 5.69 -20.88 -12.72
N ALA A 120 5.78 -21.76 -13.73
CA ALA A 120 5.98 -23.20 -13.52
C ALA A 120 7.32 -23.56 -12.84
N ASN A 121 8.32 -22.69 -12.91
CA ASN A 121 9.62 -22.82 -12.25
C ASN A 121 9.62 -22.33 -10.80
N VAL A 122 8.48 -21.85 -10.26
CA VAL A 122 8.37 -21.43 -8.86
C VAL A 122 7.43 -22.35 -8.09
N ARG A 123 7.96 -22.99 -7.04
CA ARG A 123 7.20 -23.84 -6.13
C ARG A 123 6.54 -23.00 -5.04
N LEU A 124 5.24 -23.21 -4.81
CA LEU A 124 4.51 -22.58 -3.70
C LEU A 124 4.37 -23.56 -2.53
N GLU A 125 4.91 -23.18 -1.37
CA GLU A 125 4.77 -23.88 -0.09
C GLU A 125 3.87 -23.06 0.85
N LEU A 126 2.97 -23.75 1.55
CA LEU A 126 1.99 -23.10 2.42
C LEU A 126 1.90 -23.83 3.77
N ASP A 127 2.21 -23.12 4.84
CA ASP A 127 2.03 -23.55 6.22
C ASP A 127 1.11 -22.57 6.97
N ALA A 128 -0.19 -22.83 6.93
CA ALA A 128 -1.21 -21.96 7.52
C ALA A 128 -2.25 -22.77 8.30
N PRO A 129 -1.90 -23.36 9.45
CA PRO A 129 -2.77 -24.27 10.19
C PRO A 129 -4.13 -23.62 10.53
N PRO A 130 -5.27 -24.27 10.21
CA PRO A 130 -6.58 -23.64 10.24
C PRO A 130 -7.22 -23.51 11.64
N GLU A 131 -6.63 -24.07 12.70
CA GLU A 131 -7.35 -24.31 13.96
C GLU A 131 -6.75 -23.65 15.21
N THR A 132 -5.67 -22.87 15.12
CA THR A 132 -4.94 -22.41 16.32
C THR A 132 -4.60 -20.91 16.37
N LEU A 133 -5.01 -20.12 15.37
CA LEU A 133 -4.61 -18.71 15.30
C LEU A 133 -5.65 -17.74 15.89
N PRO A 134 -5.25 -16.83 16.79
CA PRO A 134 -6.06 -15.69 17.19
C PRO A 134 -6.47 -14.81 16.00
N GLU A 135 -7.61 -14.14 16.13
CA GLU A 135 -8.02 -13.10 15.18
C GLU A 135 -7.22 -11.81 15.38
N VAL A 136 -6.87 -11.15 14.27
CA VAL A 136 -6.20 -9.84 14.29
C VAL A 136 -7.17 -8.75 13.84
N ASN A 137 -7.04 -7.53 14.39
CA ASN A 137 -7.81 -6.39 13.90
C ASN A 137 -7.15 -5.82 12.64
N GLY A 138 -7.83 -5.89 11.50
CA GLY A 138 -7.31 -5.41 10.22
C GLY A 138 -8.39 -5.27 9.16
N ASP A 139 -8.05 -4.61 8.06
CA ASP A 139 -8.92 -4.58 6.88
C ASP A 139 -8.58 -5.80 5.99
N PRO A 140 -9.54 -6.72 5.76
CA PRO A 140 -9.27 -7.94 5.00
C PRO A 140 -8.90 -7.67 3.54
N VAL A 141 -9.41 -6.58 2.95
CA VAL A 141 -9.10 -6.20 1.55
C VAL A 141 -7.66 -5.70 1.47
N GLN A 142 -7.27 -4.79 2.38
CA GLN A 142 -5.89 -4.28 2.40
C GLN A 142 -4.88 -5.38 2.72
N LEU A 143 -5.20 -6.26 3.66
CA LEU A 143 -4.34 -7.39 3.99
C LEU A 143 -4.12 -8.30 2.77
N GLY A 144 -5.20 -8.63 2.04
CA GLY A 144 -5.11 -9.41 0.81
C GLY A 144 -4.23 -8.73 -0.25
N GLN A 145 -4.37 -7.41 -0.42
CA GLN A 145 -3.55 -6.64 -1.35
C GLN A 145 -2.07 -6.62 -0.94
N THR A 146 -1.78 -6.37 0.34
CA THR A 146 -0.41 -6.39 0.87
C THR A 146 0.23 -7.76 0.66
N LEU A 147 -0.49 -8.83 0.97
CA LEU A 147 -0.04 -10.20 0.75
C LEU A 147 0.29 -10.46 -0.72
N MET A 148 -0.63 -10.11 -1.63
CA MET A 148 -0.42 -10.27 -3.08
C MET A 148 0.80 -9.49 -3.57
N ASN A 149 0.98 -8.24 -3.14
CA ASN A 149 2.12 -7.42 -3.53
C ASN A 149 3.46 -8.02 -3.07
N LEU A 150 3.52 -8.47 -1.82
CA LEU A 150 4.73 -9.11 -1.29
C LEU A 150 5.04 -10.42 -2.02
N CYS A 151 4.02 -11.23 -2.32
CA CYS A 151 4.20 -12.46 -3.10
C CYS A 151 4.66 -12.17 -4.53
N GLN A 152 4.16 -11.12 -5.16
CA GLN A 152 4.58 -10.72 -6.50
C GLN A 152 6.06 -10.29 -6.51
N ASN A 153 6.47 -9.46 -5.56
CA ASN A 153 7.88 -9.08 -5.41
C ASN A 153 8.79 -10.31 -5.20
N ALA A 154 8.32 -11.28 -4.42
CA ALA A 154 9.02 -12.53 -4.16
C ALA A 154 9.16 -13.40 -5.42
N VAL A 155 8.09 -13.53 -6.22
CA VAL A 155 8.12 -14.25 -7.51
C VAL A 155 9.05 -13.58 -8.50
N GLU A 156 9.05 -12.25 -8.55
CA GLU A 156 9.93 -11.48 -9.42
C GLU A 156 11.41 -11.66 -9.08
N ALA A 157 11.75 -11.74 -7.78
CA ALA A 157 13.10 -12.06 -7.33
C ALA A 157 13.59 -13.45 -7.80
N MET A 158 12.68 -14.31 -8.26
CA MET A 158 12.94 -15.67 -8.75
C MET A 158 12.68 -15.82 -10.26
N ARG A 159 12.53 -14.71 -11.00
CA ARG A 159 12.10 -14.74 -12.40
C ARG A 159 13.01 -15.60 -13.30
N ASP A 160 14.33 -15.47 -13.14
CA ASP A 160 15.31 -16.12 -14.03
C ASP A 160 15.55 -17.59 -13.65
N ASP A 161 15.87 -17.85 -12.38
CA ASP A 161 16.29 -19.18 -11.92
C ASP A 161 15.16 -20.03 -11.34
N GLY A 162 13.97 -19.45 -11.14
CA GLY A 162 12.90 -20.08 -10.38
C GLY A 162 13.22 -20.17 -8.89
N GLY A 163 12.47 -20.98 -8.14
CA GLY A 163 12.73 -21.16 -6.72
C GLY A 163 11.51 -21.58 -5.91
N THR A 164 11.54 -21.30 -4.61
CA THR A 164 10.44 -21.61 -3.68
C THR A 164 9.91 -20.36 -3.02
N LEU A 165 8.62 -20.09 -3.20
CA LEU A 165 7.84 -19.14 -2.40
C LEU A 165 7.16 -19.89 -1.25
N ALA A 166 7.54 -19.61 -0.02
CA ALA A 166 6.94 -20.16 1.19
C ALA A 166 6.10 -19.11 1.93
N LEU A 167 4.85 -19.45 2.23
CA LEU A 167 3.93 -18.66 3.04
C LEU A 167 3.65 -19.39 4.35
N ALA A 168 3.96 -18.78 5.48
CA ALA A 168 3.72 -19.35 6.80
C ALA A 168 2.93 -18.40 7.70
N VAL A 169 2.02 -18.95 8.51
CA VAL A 169 1.33 -18.20 9.56
C VAL A 169 1.36 -18.98 10.86
N GLU A 170 1.89 -18.37 11.92
CA GLU A 170 2.01 -19.00 13.22
C GLU A 170 1.57 -18.05 14.36
N HIS A 171 1.11 -18.63 15.46
CA HIS A 171 0.90 -17.90 16.70
C HIS A 171 2.20 -17.91 17.50
N VAL A 172 2.70 -16.72 17.80
CA VAL A 172 3.89 -16.53 18.63
C VAL A 172 3.41 -16.07 20.01
N PRO A 173 3.49 -16.94 21.03
CA PRO A 173 3.06 -16.59 22.38
C PRO A 173 3.89 -15.41 22.94
N PRO A 174 3.39 -14.72 23.98
CA PRO A 174 4.15 -13.67 24.64
C PRO A 174 5.42 -14.27 25.27
N GLY A 175 6.55 -13.57 25.11
CA GLY A 175 7.82 -13.95 25.73
C GLY A 175 7.89 -13.48 27.19
N PRO A 176 8.74 -14.10 28.02
CA PRO A 176 8.85 -13.75 29.45
C PRO A 176 9.34 -12.32 29.72
N ASP A 177 10.03 -11.67 28.77
CA ASP A 177 10.67 -10.35 28.95
C ASP A 177 10.09 -9.24 28.05
N ASP A 178 8.92 -9.43 27.42
CA ASP A 178 8.33 -8.43 26.50
C ASP A 178 7.01 -7.85 27.07
N PRO A 179 7.08 -6.79 27.91
CA PRO A 179 5.91 -6.17 28.53
C PRO A 179 4.98 -5.46 27.53
N ALA A 180 5.40 -5.30 26.26
CA ALA A 180 4.63 -4.65 25.21
C ALA A 180 3.74 -5.62 24.39
N ARG A 181 3.87 -6.94 24.61
CA ARG A 181 2.97 -7.93 24.03
C ARG A 181 1.72 -8.07 24.89
N ASP A 182 0.57 -7.88 24.25
CA ASP A 182 -0.72 -8.24 24.83
C ASP A 182 -0.65 -9.70 25.35
N SER A 183 -1.38 -9.99 26.42
CA SER A 183 -1.39 -11.32 27.08
C SER A 183 -1.70 -12.50 26.13
N LEU A 184 -2.18 -12.19 24.93
CA LEU A 184 -2.55 -13.10 23.86
C LEU A 184 -1.41 -13.42 22.87
N GLY A 185 -0.25 -12.77 22.95
CA GLY A 185 0.84 -12.94 21.98
C GLY A 185 0.60 -12.23 20.64
N VAL A 186 1.28 -12.66 19.58
CA VAL A 186 1.14 -12.08 18.22
C VAL A 186 0.96 -13.18 17.19
N VAL A 187 0.27 -12.87 16.08
CA VAL A 187 0.25 -13.75 14.92
C VAL A 187 1.35 -13.28 13.96
N ARG A 188 2.29 -14.17 13.65
CA ARG A 188 3.36 -13.91 12.69
C ARG A 188 2.95 -14.45 11.33
N LEU A 189 3.06 -13.58 10.33
CA LEU A 189 2.99 -13.92 8.92
C LEU A 189 4.41 -13.87 8.36
N THR A 190 4.83 -14.93 7.69
CA THR A 190 6.13 -15.01 7.03
C THR A 190 5.93 -15.29 5.55
N ILE A 191 6.59 -14.49 4.72
CA ILE A 191 6.70 -14.69 3.28
C ILE A 191 8.20 -14.82 3.01
N ARG A 192 8.60 -15.93 2.41
CA ARG A 192 10.00 -16.23 2.13
C ARG A 192 10.14 -16.69 0.69
N ASP A 193 11.08 -16.10 -0.03
CA ASP A 193 11.55 -16.59 -1.32
C ASP A 193 12.98 -17.12 -1.24
N THR A 194 13.40 -17.77 -2.33
CA THR A 194 14.78 -18.18 -2.57
C THR A 194 15.38 -17.44 -3.76
N GLY A 195 14.93 -16.20 -4.01
CA GLY A 195 15.35 -15.39 -5.14
C GLY A 195 16.70 -14.71 -4.92
N SER A 196 16.97 -13.71 -5.74
CA SER A 196 18.25 -12.97 -5.77
C SER A 196 18.61 -12.22 -4.48
N GLY A 197 17.63 -12.00 -3.59
CA GLY A 197 17.81 -11.23 -2.37
C GLY A 197 18.02 -9.73 -2.61
N MET A 198 18.44 -9.02 -1.57
CA MET A 198 18.74 -7.58 -1.59
C MET A 198 20.09 -7.32 -0.93
N ASP A 199 20.88 -6.41 -1.51
CA ASP A 199 22.04 -5.87 -0.82
C ASP A 199 21.62 -4.85 0.28
N GLU A 200 22.57 -4.44 1.13
CA GLU A 200 22.29 -3.56 2.27
C GLU A 200 21.75 -2.19 1.83
N ALA A 201 22.26 -1.64 0.72
CA ALA A 201 21.84 -0.37 0.17
C ALA A 201 20.39 -0.41 -0.35
N THR A 202 20.01 -1.51 -1.01
CA THR A 202 18.64 -1.74 -1.48
C THR A 202 17.69 -1.96 -0.31
N LEU A 203 18.08 -2.79 0.66
CA LEU A 203 17.26 -3.07 1.84
C LEU A 203 16.94 -1.81 2.65
N ALA A 204 17.92 -0.92 2.83
CA ALA A 204 17.74 0.35 3.53
C ALA A 204 16.71 1.29 2.86
N ARG A 205 16.47 1.09 1.56
CA ARG A 205 15.58 1.92 0.74
C ARG A 205 14.31 1.20 0.31
N ALA A 206 14.17 -0.10 0.59
CA ALA A 206 13.07 -0.93 0.10
C ALA A 206 11.67 -0.44 0.50
N PHE A 207 11.57 0.34 1.59
CA PHE A 207 10.31 0.92 2.07
C PHE A 207 10.13 2.41 1.69
N GLN A 208 11.05 3.00 0.93
CA GLN A 208 10.91 4.38 0.44
C GLN A 208 9.89 4.43 -0.71
N PRO A 209 8.97 5.41 -0.71
CA PRO A 209 8.05 5.60 -1.83
C PRO A 209 8.79 5.75 -3.17
N TYR A 210 8.26 5.11 -4.22
CA TYR A 210 8.78 5.14 -5.61
C TYR A 210 10.18 4.54 -5.82
N PHE A 211 10.78 3.91 -4.81
CA PHE A 211 12.02 3.18 -5.01
C PHE A 211 11.75 1.86 -5.72
N THR A 212 12.51 1.58 -6.78
CA THR A 212 12.48 0.31 -7.53
C THR A 212 13.86 0.00 -8.07
N THR A 213 14.23 -1.28 -8.06
CA THR A 213 15.43 -1.81 -8.73
C THR A 213 15.13 -2.31 -10.14
N LYS A 214 13.86 -2.27 -10.56
CA LYS A 214 13.43 -2.67 -11.92
C LYS A 214 13.81 -1.58 -12.92
N SER A 215 14.35 -1.97 -14.08
CA SER A 215 14.66 -1.03 -15.15
C SER A 215 13.39 -0.43 -15.76
N LYS A 216 13.41 0.87 -16.09
CA LYS A 216 12.27 1.64 -16.64
C LYS A 216 11.60 1.07 -17.89
N SER A 217 12.16 0.05 -18.54
CA SER A 217 11.56 -0.61 -19.72
C SER A 217 10.44 -1.59 -19.41
N GLU A 218 10.22 -1.96 -18.14
CA GLU A 218 9.23 -2.98 -17.77
C GLU A 218 7.85 -2.42 -17.34
N GLU A 219 7.68 -1.10 -17.26
CA GLU A 219 6.39 -0.47 -16.90
C GLU A 219 5.41 -0.28 -18.08
N SER A 220 5.82 -0.53 -19.33
CA SER A 220 4.96 -0.33 -20.51
C SER A 220 4.32 -1.61 -21.08
N MET A 221 4.34 -2.73 -20.36
CA MET A 221 3.58 -3.93 -20.75
C MET A 221 2.78 -4.48 -19.58
N THR A 222 1.70 -3.79 -19.26
CA THR A 222 0.46 -4.39 -18.76
C THR A 222 -0.69 -3.58 -19.31
#